data_AF-A0A1I6FIT7-F1
#
_entry.id   AF-A0A1I6FIT7-F1
#
_cell.length_a   1.000
_cell.length_b   1.000
_cell.length_c   1.000
_cell.angle_alpha   90.00
_cell.angle_beta   90.00
_cell.angle_gamma   90.00
#
_symmetry.space_group_name_H-M   'P 1'
#
loop_
_entity.id
_entity.type
_entity.pdbx_description
1 polymer ?
#
loop_
_entity_poly.entity_id
_entity_poly.type
_entity_poly.pdbx_seq_one_letter_code
_entity_poly.pdbx_strand_id
1 'polypeptide(L)'
;MGVKAALVAFGDVRAAVRGGGASDRSAAEAVVRALRPGCAIEPAGDSELADDIYPGDGFTYVAVLPDATIVCDQELATVPVPEHVLEFAGDRPLKVFAQHSGSGWLAFAEWAADGTLLRSHHAESHDQYELAGSVAVEMFGFTAESPPDDVVLHGFRVTRPDQPERDAALNAAVAAMVQRGPQRMTIGPDGSLVPITEPS
;
A
#
# COMPACT_ATOMS: atom_id res chain seq x y z
N MET A 1 -8.77 -11.87 11.07
CA MET A 1 -7.60 -11.32 10.36
C MET A 1 -8.13 -10.75 9.06
N GLY A 2 -7.85 -9.49 8.75
CA GLY A 2 -8.31 -8.84 7.52
C GLY A 2 -7.25 -8.89 6.44
N VAL A 3 -7.66 -8.91 5.18
CA VAL A 3 -6.78 -8.90 4.00
C VAL A 3 -6.33 -7.46 3.74
N LYS A 4 -5.03 -7.28 3.51
CA LYS A 4 -4.45 -5.98 3.20
C LYS A 4 -3.39 -6.11 2.11
N ALA A 5 -3.31 -5.10 1.25
CA ALA A 5 -2.28 -5.00 0.23
C ALA A 5 -2.02 -3.53 -0.09
N ALA A 6 -0.78 -3.20 -0.42
CA ALA A 6 -0.37 -1.87 -0.86
C ALA A 6 0.68 -2.00 -1.95
N LEU A 7 0.24 -2.30 -3.18
CA LEU A 7 1.07 -2.67 -4.31
C LEU A 7 1.13 -1.56 -5.37
N VAL A 8 2.35 -1.30 -5.83
CA VAL A 8 2.65 -0.58 -7.06
C VAL A 8 3.56 -1.47 -7.91
N ALA A 9 3.20 -1.69 -9.17
CA ALA A 9 4.01 -2.51 -10.07
C ALA A 9 4.24 -1.80 -11.41
N PHE A 10 5.47 -1.91 -11.91
CA PHE A 10 5.91 -1.40 -13.20
C PHE A 10 6.30 -2.58 -14.09
N GLY A 11 5.85 -2.61 -15.35
CA GLY A 11 6.17 -3.70 -16.28
C GLY A 11 5.19 -4.89 -16.23
N ASP A 12 5.61 -6.04 -16.79
CA ASP A 12 4.79 -7.25 -16.85
C ASP A 12 4.99 -8.11 -15.59
N VAL A 13 4.32 -7.70 -14.51
CA VAL A 13 4.38 -8.39 -13.21
C VAL A 13 3.94 -9.85 -13.28
N ARG A 14 2.97 -10.20 -14.16
CA ARG A 14 2.45 -11.57 -14.25
C ARG A 14 3.47 -12.50 -14.88
N ALA A 15 4.17 -12.03 -15.90
CA ALA A 15 5.28 -12.77 -16.50
C ALA A 15 6.45 -12.89 -15.52
N ALA A 16 6.83 -11.77 -14.88
CA ALA A 16 7.98 -11.71 -13.97
C ALA A 16 7.84 -12.65 -12.77
N VAL A 17 6.67 -12.67 -12.11
CA VAL A 17 6.40 -13.58 -10.98
C VAL A 17 6.46 -15.05 -11.41
N ARG A 18 5.93 -15.40 -12.59
CA ARG A 18 5.99 -16.79 -13.10
C ARG A 18 7.38 -17.22 -13.55
N GLY A 19 8.16 -16.29 -14.08
CA GLY A 19 9.53 -16.55 -14.54
C GLY A 19 10.49 -16.82 -13.38
N GLY A 20 10.16 -16.32 -12.18
CA GLY A 20 11.03 -16.34 -11.02
C GLY A 20 12.29 -15.49 -11.24
N GLY A 21 13.12 -15.40 -10.21
CA GLY A 21 14.38 -14.68 -10.28
C GLY A 21 14.75 -14.03 -8.97
N ALA A 22 16.06 -13.90 -8.73
CA ALA A 22 16.55 -13.15 -7.59
C ALA A 22 16.33 -11.66 -7.83
N SER A 23 15.71 -10.99 -6.86
CA SER A 23 15.64 -9.53 -6.84
C SER A 23 17.04 -8.93 -6.62
N ASP A 24 17.33 -7.82 -7.30
CA ASP A 24 18.56 -7.06 -7.12
C ASP A 24 18.37 -5.97 -6.05
N ARG A 25 19.12 -6.07 -4.94
CA ARG A 25 19.08 -5.10 -3.84
C ARG A 25 19.54 -3.70 -4.21
N SER A 26 20.61 -3.59 -5.00
CA SER A 26 21.14 -2.28 -5.40
C SER A 26 20.16 -1.57 -6.34
N ALA A 27 19.52 -2.33 -7.24
CA ALA A 27 18.46 -1.82 -8.09
C ALA A 27 17.22 -1.43 -7.27
N ALA A 28 16.84 -2.24 -6.29
CA ALA A 28 15.72 -1.95 -5.38
C ALA A 28 15.94 -0.64 -4.60
N GLU A 29 17.16 -0.41 -4.10
CA GLU A 29 17.50 0.83 -3.41
C GLU A 29 17.42 2.05 -4.33
N ALA A 30 17.83 1.90 -5.60
CA ALA A 30 17.67 2.96 -6.60
C ALA A 30 16.20 3.28 -6.89
N VAL A 31 15.34 2.26 -6.95
CA VAL A 31 13.88 2.42 -7.10
C VAL A 31 13.30 3.20 -5.93
N VAL A 32 13.62 2.82 -4.68
CA VAL A 32 13.08 3.54 -3.50
C VAL A 32 13.52 5.00 -3.49
N ARG A 33 14.77 5.29 -3.82
CA ARG A 33 15.25 6.69 -3.90
C ARG A 33 14.53 7.52 -4.96
N ALA A 34 14.20 6.91 -6.09
CA ALA A 34 13.46 7.59 -7.16
C ALA A 34 11.99 7.82 -6.77
N LEU A 35 11.36 6.85 -6.11
CA LEU A 35 9.95 6.92 -5.71
C LEU A 35 9.72 7.69 -4.40
N ARG A 36 10.76 7.96 -3.60
CA ARG A 36 10.65 8.67 -2.32
C ARG A 36 11.53 9.92 -2.31
N PRO A 37 11.34 10.88 -3.24
CA PRO A 37 12.19 12.05 -3.33
C PRO A 37 12.16 12.86 -2.02
N GLY A 38 13.34 13.28 -1.57
CA GLY A 38 13.51 14.06 -0.34
C GLY A 38 13.38 13.27 0.97
N CYS A 39 13.05 11.98 0.94
CA CYS A 39 13.03 11.15 2.14
C CYS A 39 14.44 10.62 2.48
N ALA A 40 14.70 10.41 3.78
CA ALA A 40 15.84 9.64 4.23
C ALA A 40 15.53 8.14 4.07
N ILE A 41 16.46 7.40 3.44
CA ILE A 41 16.31 5.98 3.11
C ILE A 41 17.41 5.19 3.82
N GLU A 42 17.01 4.21 4.63
CA GLU A 42 17.91 3.31 5.35
C GLU A 42 17.59 1.86 4.98
N PRO A 43 18.59 1.01 4.66
CA PRO A 43 18.34 -0.41 4.44
C PRO A 43 17.68 -1.07 5.66
N ALA A 44 16.68 -1.91 5.41
CA ALA A 44 16.05 -2.75 6.41
C ALA A 44 16.19 -4.23 6.03
N GLY A 45 15.60 -5.10 6.86
CA GLY A 45 15.56 -6.54 6.61
C GLY A 45 14.86 -6.87 5.29
N ASP A 46 15.31 -7.94 4.65
CA ASP A 46 14.59 -8.54 3.53
C ASP A 46 13.34 -9.26 4.04
N SER A 47 12.36 -9.43 3.16
CA SER A 47 11.12 -10.15 3.42
C SER A 47 10.68 -10.91 2.17
N GLU A 48 9.56 -11.61 2.27
CA GLU A 48 8.88 -12.24 1.15
C GLU A 48 7.63 -11.42 0.81
N LEU A 49 7.22 -11.45 -0.46
CA LEU A 49 5.98 -10.79 -0.87
C LEU A 49 4.78 -11.31 -0.07
N ALA A 50 4.82 -12.56 0.38
CA ALA A 50 3.76 -13.12 1.21
C ALA A 50 3.62 -12.51 2.61
N ASP A 51 4.72 -12.03 3.17
CA ASP A 51 4.74 -11.50 4.53
C ASP A 51 4.52 -9.99 4.57
N ASP A 52 5.04 -9.25 3.59
CA ASP A 52 5.08 -7.78 3.58
C ASP A 52 4.36 -7.13 2.37
N ILE A 53 3.37 -7.80 1.77
CA ILE A 53 2.46 -7.22 0.76
C ILE A 53 1.73 -5.95 1.24
N TYR A 54 1.61 -5.80 2.57
CA TYR A 54 1.13 -4.61 3.24
C TYR A 54 2.11 -4.25 4.37
N PRO A 55 3.15 -3.46 4.07
CA PRO A 55 4.23 -3.23 5.01
C PRO A 55 3.78 -2.30 6.14
N GLY A 56 4.52 -2.29 7.26
CA GLY A 56 4.31 -1.30 8.32
C GLY A 56 4.52 0.14 7.87
N ASP A 57 4.01 1.10 8.65
CA ASP A 57 4.25 2.53 8.39
C ASP A 57 5.75 2.86 8.37
N GLY A 58 6.17 3.72 7.45
CA GLY A 58 7.57 4.08 7.23
C GLY A 58 8.44 2.98 6.62
N PHE A 59 7.86 1.91 6.08
CA PHE A 59 8.59 0.87 5.35
C PHE A 59 8.16 0.80 3.88
N THR A 60 9.16 0.61 3.02
CA THR A 60 8.99 0.32 1.60
C THR A 60 9.74 -0.96 1.30
N TYR A 61 9.08 -1.90 0.64
CA TYR A 61 9.70 -3.15 0.20
C TYR A 61 9.66 -3.25 -1.32
N VAL A 62 10.77 -3.66 -1.93
CA VAL A 62 10.90 -3.67 -3.39
C VAL A 62 11.50 -4.97 -3.91
N ALA A 63 10.86 -5.56 -4.92
CA ALA A 63 11.47 -6.55 -5.80
C ALA A 63 11.75 -5.93 -7.16
N VAL A 64 12.99 -6.07 -7.65
CA VAL A 64 13.36 -5.77 -9.03
C VAL A 64 13.60 -7.08 -9.76
N LEU A 65 12.65 -7.46 -10.60
CA LEU A 65 12.66 -8.67 -11.43
C LEU A 65 13.04 -8.30 -12.89
N PRO A 66 13.38 -9.28 -13.74
CA PRO A 66 13.82 -9.00 -15.12
C PRO A 66 12.85 -8.12 -15.94
N ASP A 67 11.54 -8.38 -15.85
CA ASP A 67 10.52 -7.71 -16.66
C ASP A 67 9.57 -6.82 -15.84
N ALA A 68 9.79 -6.73 -14.51
CA ALA A 68 8.92 -5.97 -13.63
C ALA A 68 9.61 -5.46 -12.38
N THR A 69 9.05 -4.42 -11.79
CA THR A 69 9.37 -3.96 -10.44
C THR A 69 8.11 -3.98 -9.61
N ILE A 70 8.16 -4.59 -8.43
CA ILE A 70 7.06 -4.62 -7.45
C ILE A 70 7.49 -3.79 -6.26
N VAL A 71 6.64 -2.87 -5.81
CA VAL A 71 6.84 -2.01 -4.65
C VAL A 71 5.66 -2.19 -3.72
N CYS A 72 5.94 -2.58 -2.47
CA CYS A 72 4.97 -2.60 -1.39
C CYS A 72 5.17 -1.35 -0.53
N ASP A 73 4.19 -0.44 -0.52
CA ASP A 73 4.28 0.85 0.16
C ASP A 73 2.88 1.49 0.32
N GLN A 74 2.47 1.74 1.56
CA GLN A 74 1.15 2.31 1.86
C GLN A 74 0.96 3.74 1.34
N GLU A 75 2.03 4.55 1.27
CA GLU A 75 1.93 5.94 0.83
C GLU A 75 2.00 6.08 -0.70
N LEU A 76 2.54 5.08 -1.41
CA LEU A 76 2.60 5.08 -2.88
C LEU A 76 1.42 4.34 -3.52
N ALA A 77 0.89 3.31 -2.86
CA ALA A 77 -0.26 2.55 -3.35
C ALA A 77 -1.57 3.32 -3.11
N THR A 78 -1.74 4.45 -3.79
CA THR A 78 -2.91 5.32 -3.65
C THR A 78 -3.53 5.63 -5.00
N VAL A 79 -4.82 5.96 -5.00
CA VAL A 79 -5.52 6.53 -6.16
C VAL A 79 -6.18 7.85 -5.70
N PRO A 80 -5.85 9.01 -6.30
CA PRO A 80 -4.94 9.20 -7.43
C PRO A 80 -3.48 8.87 -7.11
N VAL A 81 -2.73 8.47 -8.14
CA VAL A 81 -1.31 8.11 -8.03
C VAL A 81 -0.45 9.38 -8.06
N PRO A 82 0.59 9.50 -7.22
CA PRO A 82 1.48 10.65 -7.23
C PRO A 82 2.21 10.83 -8.57
N GLU A 83 2.40 12.07 -9.02
CA GLU A 83 3.01 12.39 -10.33
C GLU A 83 4.39 11.75 -10.53
N HIS A 84 5.28 11.81 -9.53
CA HIS A 84 6.61 11.20 -9.61
C HIS A 84 6.58 9.67 -9.79
N VAL A 85 5.50 8.99 -9.38
CA VAL A 85 5.31 7.55 -9.62
C VAL A 85 4.94 7.29 -11.08
N LEU A 86 4.09 8.14 -11.67
CA LEU A 86 3.77 8.10 -13.10
C LEU A 86 5.01 8.41 -13.95
N GLU A 87 5.79 9.41 -13.57
CA GLU A 87 7.06 9.74 -14.23
C GLU A 87 8.06 8.59 -14.15
N PHE A 88 8.18 7.95 -12.98
CA PHE A 88 9.06 6.79 -12.80
C PHE A 88 8.63 5.61 -13.68
N ALA A 89 7.33 5.41 -13.91
CA ALA A 89 6.86 4.34 -14.78
C ALA A 89 7.47 4.43 -16.18
N GLY A 90 7.57 5.66 -16.72
CA GLY A 90 8.15 5.92 -18.03
C GLY A 90 7.37 5.19 -19.13
N ASP A 91 8.07 4.41 -19.94
CA ASP A 91 7.52 3.60 -21.03
C ASP A 91 7.05 2.20 -20.60
N ARG A 92 6.81 2.00 -19.30
CA ARG A 92 6.36 0.72 -18.73
C ARG A 92 4.91 0.84 -18.27
N PRO A 93 4.09 -0.22 -18.45
CA PRO A 93 2.76 -0.24 -17.85
C PRO A 93 2.85 -0.14 -16.34
N LEU A 94 1.89 0.55 -15.73
CA LEU A 94 1.81 0.77 -14.28
C LEU A 94 0.51 0.17 -13.75
N LYS A 95 0.61 -0.53 -12.61
CA LYS A 95 -0.51 -1.09 -11.87
C LYS A 95 -0.42 -0.65 -10.42
N VAL A 96 -1.51 -0.12 -9.87
CA VAL A 96 -1.62 0.23 -8.45
C VAL A 96 -2.81 -0.49 -7.87
N PHE A 97 -2.63 -1.11 -6.71
CA PHE A 97 -3.68 -1.84 -5.99
C PHE A 97 -3.48 -1.69 -4.49
N ALA A 98 -4.51 -1.19 -3.82
CA ALA A 98 -4.52 -1.03 -2.39
C ALA A 98 -5.83 -1.55 -1.81
N GLN A 99 -5.72 -2.35 -0.76
CA GLN A 99 -6.85 -2.95 -0.06
C GLN A 99 -6.61 -2.85 1.44
N HIS A 100 -7.64 -2.49 2.19
CA HIS A 100 -7.65 -2.61 3.63
C HIS A 100 -9.02 -3.12 4.10
N SER A 101 -9.15 -4.43 4.26
CA SER A 101 -10.46 -5.04 4.49
C SER A 101 -11.15 -4.56 5.77
N GLY A 102 -10.35 -4.23 6.81
CA GLY A 102 -10.85 -3.72 8.08
C GLY A 102 -11.52 -2.35 8.00
N SER A 103 -11.24 -1.56 6.96
CA SER A 103 -11.87 -0.26 6.74
C SER A 103 -12.90 -0.26 5.60
N GLY A 104 -13.12 -1.39 4.93
CA GLY A 104 -14.05 -1.42 3.79
C GLY A 104 -13.47 -0.82 2.51
N TRP A 105 -12.15 -0.68 2.38
CA TRP A 105 -11.53 0.15 1.35
C TRP A 105 -10.74 -0.66 0.31
N LEU A 106 -10.98 -0.34 -0.96
CA LEU A 106 -10.24 -0.83 -2.13
C LEU A 106 -10.02 0.32 -3.13
N ALA A 107 -8.80 0.42 -3.64
CA ALA A 107 -8.48 1.30 -4.76
C ALA A 107 -7.56 0.58 -5.75
N PHE A 108 -7.80 0.74 -7.04
CA PHE A 108 -6.87 0.27 -8.06
C PHE A 108 -6.88 1.16 -9.30
N ALA A 109 -5.78 1.13 -10.04
CA ALA A 109 -5.70 1.76 -11.33
C ALA A 109 -4.60 1.13 -12.19
N GLU A 110 -4.77 1.22 -13.51
CA GLU A 110 -3.89 0.63 -14.50
C GLU A 110 -3.62 1.61 -15.64
N TRP A 111 -2.35 1.76 -15.99
CA TRP A 111 -1.88 2.58 -17.10
C TRP A 111 -1.14 1.72 -18.12
N ALA A 112 -1.32 2.05 -19.40
CA ALA A 112 -0.52 1.52 -20.49
C ALA A 112 0.90 2.10 -20.47
N ALA A 113 1.79 1.47 -21.24
CA ALA A 113 3.18 1.89 -21.44
C ALA A 113 3.34 3.32 -21.99
N ASP A 114 2.33 3.86 -22.67
CA ASP A 114 2.35 5.23 -23.18
C ASP A 114 1.83 6.27 -22.16
N GLY A 115 1.54 5.85 -20.93
CA GLY A 115 0.99 6.69 -19.87
C GLY A 115 -0.53 6.87 -19.94
N THR A 116 -1.23 6.23 -20.88
CA THR A 116 -2.70 6.29 -20.95
C THR A 116 -3.32 5.53 -19.77
N LEU A 117 -4.18 6.19 -19.01
CA LEU A 117 -5.00 5.53 -17.99
C LEU A 117 -6.01 4.60 -18.67
N LEU A 118 -5.89 3.29 -18.41
CA LEU A 118 -6.78 2.27 -18.97
C LEU A 118 -8.05 2.13 -18.12
N ARG A 119 -7.90 2.11 -16.81
CA ARG A 119 -9.01 2.00 -15.85
C ARG A 119 -8.57 2.44 -14.46
N SER A 120 -9.53 2.91 -13.66
CA SER A 120 -9.35 3.16 -12.24
C SER A 120 -10.65 2.91 -11.50
N HIS A 121 -10.54 2.55 -10.23
CA HIS A 121 -11.68 2.36 -9.36
C HIS A 121 -11.31 2.70 -7.91
N HIS A 122 -12.30 3.21 -7.19
CA HIS A 122 -12.21 3.48 -5.77
C HIS A 122 -13.53 3.05 -5.15
N ALA A 123 -13.48 2.12 -4.21
CA ALA A 123 -14.63 1.61 -3.49
C ALA A 123 -14.42 1.78 -1.99
N GLU A 124 -15.43 2.33 -1.35
CA GLU A 124 -15.64 2.25 0.10
C GLU A 124 -16.91 1.42 0.30
N SER A 125 -16.89 0.48 1.26
CA SER A 125 -17.95 -0.49 1.63
C SER A 125 -17.77 -1.93 1.11
N HIS A 126 -18.85 -2.72 1.14
CA HIS A 126 -18.82 -4.20 1.02
C HIS A 126 -18.32 -4.69 -0.34
N ASP A 127 -18.44 -3.86 -1.38
CA ASP A 127 -18.05 -4.17 -2.77
C ASP A 127 -16.57 -4.55 -2.91
N GLN A 128 -15.71 -4.14 -1.96
CA GLN A 128 -14.31 -4.55 -1.95
C GLN A 128 -14.13 -6.08 -1.95
N TYR A 129 -15.02 -6.84 -1.30
CA TYR A 129 -14.83 -8.27 -1.08
C TYR A 129 -15.09 -9.08 -2.35
N GLU A 130 -15.98 -8.59 -3.21
CA GLU A 130 -16.29 -9.23 -4.49
C GLU A 130 -15.21 -8.90 -5.55
N LEU A 131 -14.65 -7.69 -5.49
CA LEU A 131 -13.73 -7.19 -6.51
C LEU A 131 -12.25 -7.48 -6.22
N ALA A 132 -11.81 -7.41 -4.95
CA ALA A 132 -10.39 -7.40 -4.63
C ALA A 132 -9.63 -8.61 -5.18
N GLY A 133 -10.15 -9.82 -4.97
CA GLY A 133 -9.50 -11.04 -5.43
C GLY A 133 -9.44 -11.15 -6.95
N SER A 134 -10.54 -10.84 -7.65
CA SER A 134 -10.60 -10.94 -9.11
C SER A 134 -9.69 -9.92 -9.79
N VAL A 135 -9.69 -8.67 -9.30
CA VAL A 135 -8.82 -7.60 -9.79
C VAL A 135 -7.36 -7.92 -9.52
N ALA A 136 -7.01 -8.37 -8.31
CA ALA A 136 -5.63 -8.74 -7.99
C ALA A 136 -5.10 -9.86 -8.88
N VAL A 137 -5.90 -10.91 -9.13
CA VAL A 137 -5.52 -12.01 -10.04
C VAL A 137 -5.38 -11.51 -11.48
N GLU A 138 -6.25 -10.63 -11.92
CA GLU A 138 -6.17 -10.05 -13.27
C GLU A 138 -4.90 -9.21 -13.44
N MET A 139 -4.58 -8.36 -12.46
CA MET A 139 -3.47 -7.40 -12.51
C MET A 139 -2.11 -8.05 -12.23
N PHE A 140 -2.03 -8.92 -11.23
CA PHE A 140 -0.76 -9.45 -10.70
C PHE A 140 -0.62 -10.96 -10.85
N GLY A 141 -1.72 -11.69 -11.10
CA GLY A 141 -1.71 -13.15 -11.22
C GLY A 141 -1.85 -13.88 -9.88
N PHE A 142 -2.04 -13.16 -8.78
CA PHE A 142 -2.23 -13.68 -7.42
C PHE A 142 -3.20 -12.80 -6.63
N THR A 143 -3.70 -13.28 -5.48
CA THR A 143 -4.52 -12.49 -4.55
C THR A 143 -3.67 -11.99 -3.39
N ALA A 144 -4.15 -10.97 -2.67
CA ALA A 144 -3.51 -10.53 -1.42
C ALA A 144 -3.51 -11.61 -0.30
N GLU A 145 -4.37 -12.62 -0.41
CA GLU A 145 -4.42 -13.77 0.51
C GLU A 145 -3.51 -14.92 0.10
N SER A 146 -3.05 -14.94 -1.15
CA SER A 146 -2.16 -15.98 -1.68
C SER A 146 -1.11 -15.37 -2.62
N PRO A 147 -0.33 -14.39 -2.13
CA PRO A 147 0.85 -13.91 -2.84
C PRO A 147 1.90 -15.02 -2.99
N PRO A 148 2.80 -14.92 -3.99
CA PRO A 148 3.92 -15.84 -4.13
C PRO A 148 4.89 -15.70 -2.94
N ASP A 149 5.35 -16.85 -2.43
CA ASP A 149 6.29 -16.97 -1.32
C ASP A 149 7.76 -16.92 -1.78
N ASP A 150 8.02 -17.14 -3.07
CA ASP A 150 9.37 -17.15 -3.64
C ASP A 150 9.88 -15.79 -4.12
N VAL A 151 9.05 -14.74 -4.02
CA VAL A 151 9.43 -13.37 -4.41
C VAL A 151 10.05 -12.65 -3.22
N VAL A 152 11.38 -12.60 -3.20
CA VAL A 152 12.16 -11.84 -2.21
C VAL A 152 12.00 -10.34 -2.43
N LEU A 153 11.68 -9.63 -1.35
CA LEU A 153 11.60 -8.18 -1.29
C LEU A 153 12.75 -7.59 -0.47
N HIS A 154 13.35 -6.52 -0.98
CA HIS A 154 14.32 -5.73 -0.23
C HIS A 154 13.64 -4.61 0.54
N GLY A 155 13.77 -4.66 1.87
CA GLY A 155 13.18 -3.68 2.76
C GLY A 155 14.03 -2.43 2.94
N PHE A 156 13.35 -1.29 3.05
CA PHE A 156 13.92 0.01 3.35
C PHE A 156 13.03 0.75 4.34
N ARG A 157 13.65 1.31 5.39
CA ARG A 157 12.99 2.30 6.22
C ARG A 157 13.05 3.65 5.53
N VAL A 158 11.89 4.30 5.43
CA VAL A 158 11.72 5.58 4.78
C VAL A 158 11.23 6.60 5.79
N THR A 159 12.03 7.64 6.03
CA THR A 159 11.69 8.73 6.93
C THR A 159 11.48 10.00 6.14
N ARG A 160 10.27 10.55 6.23
CA ARG A 160 9.92 11.79 5.54
C ARG A 160 10.54 13.01 6.25
N PRO A 161 10.78 14.12 5.54
CA PRO A 161 11.21 15.37 6.17
C PRO A 161 10.24 15.89 7.23
N ASP A 162 8.93 15.69 7.03
CA ASP A 162 7.83 16.11 7.91
C ASP A 162 7.43 15.04 8.94
N GLN A 163 8.20 13.94 9.06
CA GLN A 163 7.89 12.86 9.99
C GLN A 163 7.83 13.33 11.45
N PRO A 164 8.75 14.18 11.96
CA PRO A 164 8.69 14.65 13.35
C PRO A 164 7.39 15.39 13.67
N GLU A 165 6.89 16.21 12.74
CA GLU A 165 5.63 16.94 12.90
C GLU A 165 4.43 15.99 12.89
N ARG A 166 4.43 14.99 12.01
CA ARG A 166 3.38 13.96 11.95
C ARG A 166 3.34 13.12 13.23
N ASP A 167 4.50 12.70 13.72
CA ASP A 167 4.63 11.95 14.97
C ASP A 167 4.15 12.79 16.15
N ALA A 168 4.52 14.06 16.20
CA ALA A 168 4.04 14.99 17.23
C ALA A 168 2.51 15.17 17.18
N ALA A 169 1.93 15.29 15.98
CA ALA A 169 0.49 15.41 15.79
C ALA A 169 -0.25 14.14 16.23
N LEU A 170 0.24 12.95 15.85
CA LEU A 170 -0.32 11.67 16.28
C LEU A 170 -0.23 11.51 17.79
N ASN A 171 0.93 11.79 18.38
CA ASN A 171 1.13 11.71 19.83
C ASN A 171 0.21 12.68 20.59
N ALA A 172 0.00 13.90 20.07
CA ALA A 172 -0.94 14.86 20.64
C ALA A 172 -2.39 14.36 20.56
N ALA A 173 -2.78 13.75 19.43
CA ALA A 173 -4.11 13.16 19.26
C ALA A 173 -4.33 12.00 20.24
N VAL A 174 -3.36 11.09 20.36
CA VAL A 174 -3.40 9.97 21.32
C VAL A 174 -3.46 10.50 22.75
N ALA A 175 -2.63 11.49 23.12
CA ALA A 175 -2.66 12.08 24.45
C ALA A 175 -4.02 12.73 24.77
N ALA A 176 -4.64 13.42 23.80
CA ALA A 176 -5.98 13.97 23.95
C ALA A 176 -7.05 12.88 24.13
N MET A 177 -6.95 11.77 23.40
CA MET A 177 -7.84 10.61 23.58
C MET A 177 -7.68 9.98 24.97
N VAL A 178 -6.44 9.80 25.44
CA VAL A 178 -6.15 9.28 26.78
C VAL A 178 -6.69 10.21 27.86
N GLN A 179 -6.50 11.54 27.72
CA GLN A 179 -7.01 12.54 28.67
C GLN A 179 -8.54 12.54 28.76
N ARG A 180 -9.25 12.34 27.64
CA ARG A 180 -10.71 12.25 27.61
C ARG A 180 -11.24 10.98 28.29
N GLY A 181 -10.40 9.96 28.44
CA GLY A 181 -10.78 8.65 28.93
C GLY A 181 -11.66 7.88 27.94
N PRO A 182 -11.95 6.60 28.23
CA PRO A 182 -12.83 5.80 27.39
C PRO A 182 -14.25 6.39 27.38
N GLN A 183 -14.77 6.68 26.19
CA GLN A 183 -16.15 7.12 26.02
C GLN A 183 -17.07 5.92 25.86
N ARG A 184 -18.12 5.85 26.68
CA ARG A 184 -19.22 4.93 26.43
C ARG A 184 -20.05 5.47 25.27
N MET A 185 -20.26 4.65 24.26
CA MET A 185 -21.07 4.98 23.08
C MET A 185 -22.29 4.06 23.06
N THR A 186 -23.41 4.54 22.53
CA THR A 186 -24.60 3.74 22.22
C THR A 186 -24.99 3.94 20.76
N ILE A 187 -25.73 2.99 20.20
CA ILE A 187 -26.27 3.09 18.84
C ILE A 187 -27.60 3.83 18.92
N GLY A 188 -27.70 4.96 18.23
CA GLY A 188 -28.91 5.76 18.09
C GLY A 188 -29.96 5.07 17.20
N PRO A 189 -31.21 5.57 17.20
CA PRO A 189 -32.30 5.00 16.39
C PRO A 189 -32.04 5.01 14.88
N ASP A 190 -31.15 5.90 14.42
CA ASP A 190 -30.69 6.03 13.03
C ASP A 190 -29.43 5.19 12.72
N GLY A 191 -28.96 4.39 13.68
CA GLY A 191 -27.74 3.59 13.56
C GLY A 191 -26.44 4.35 13.87
N SER A 192 -26.50 5.63 14.21
CA SER A 192 -25.30 6.42 14.54
C SER A 192 -24.72 6.04 15.91
N LEU A 193 -23.40 6.16 16.09
CA LEU A 193 -22.76 6.03 17.39
C LEU A 193 -22.82 7.38 18.13
N VAL A 194 -23.56 7.44 19.25
CA VAL A 194 -23.67 8.64 20.09
C VAL A 194 -23.08 8.40 21.48
N PRO A 195 -22.44 9.41 22.11
CA PRO A 195 -21.95 9.28 23.47
C PRO A 195 -23.08 9.02 24.46
N ILE A 196 -22.86 8.10 25.41
CA ILE A 196 -23.74 7.92 26.57
C ILE A 196 -23.42 9.02 27.57
N THR A 197 -24.22 10.09 27.57
CA THR A 197 -24.29 11.03 28.69
C THR A 197 -25.14 10.41 29.80
N GLU A 198 -24.53 9.78 30.79
CA GLU A 198 -25.26 9.43 32.02
C GLU A 198 -25.60 10.73 32.79
N PRO A 199 -26.84 10.90 33.28
CA PRO A 199 -27.13 11.96 34.24
C PRO A 199 -26.45 11.60 35.57
N SER A 200 -25.76 12.59 36.14
CA SER A 200 -25.07 12.51 37.43
C SER A 200 -26.02 12.24 38.59
#